data_AF-A0A1W1WIR8-F1
#
_entry.id   AF-A0A1W1WIR8-F1
#
_cell.length_a   1.000
_cell.length_b   1.000
_cell.length_c   1.000
_cell.angle_alpha   90.00
_cell.angle_beta   90.00
_cell.angle_gamma   90.00
#
_symmetry.space_group_name_H-M   'P 1'
#
loop_
_entity.id
_entity.type
_entity.pdbx_description
1 polymer ?
#
loop_
_entity_poly.entity_id
_entity_poly.type
_entity_poly.pdbx_seq_one_letter_code
_entity_poly.pdbx_strand_id
1 'polypeptide(L)'
;MTGIKCENLEKLPVVDVKGVFIVHWTRRTWTTTTSVMAIIGFLALIFNLLWRPYTPVPYKTQAISPLHPALTAIMMDGQGHLLTRMVNQEALVVVPSSLPSWAKHELFSRYPKWPHVAEVLWNGQSAFFHTALGWNIPGLYRVKIQEIVPVPKVPISLVMAMARAHHDFTQSPWQWTGQGFRVQSHVIRVTPRLSLMSTLEPVIPSGGSLVILNGQGQLLAQESSPLGRSMSWQPHPLGKTLTPVLLAMALTHPQLFHGLTPQQGPSLLNIIGSRWGSSGIHRALLQLGFGESRTILGQPLTNPPLPKTTVSEFSEGTGLWGTSDELARAYLLLIDEGKLPAVSWFFHGKKTNLSRHILVPASVVAQINGVLPKEDIGTIHFHIWRPSNQMAVAYTSSDHGLVIVLQGAAATQTVAIVQQAAVWLSQNNH
;
A
#
# COMPACT_ATOMS: atom_id res chain seq x y z
N MET A 1 -62.06 17.26 -69.08
CA MET A 1 -62.45 16.56 -70.32
C MET A 1 -61.92 17.36 -71.50
N THR A 2 -61.22 16.68 -72.42
CA THR A 2 -60.83 17.10 -73.79
C THR A 2 -60.00 18.40 -73.91
N GLY A 3 -58.88 18.48 -74.63
CA GLY A 3 -58.39 17.66 -75.72
C GLY A 3 -57.69 18.59 -76.73
N ILE A 4 -56.36 18.57 -76.71
CA ILE A 4 -55.38 18.72 -77.81
C ILE A 4 -55.88 19.14 -79.21
N LYS A 5 -55.21 20.15 -79.83
CA LYS A 5 -54.51 20.21 -81.16
C LYS A 5 -54.57 21.64 -81.74
N CYS A 6 -53.45 22.35 -81.90
CA CYS A 6 -52.44 22.35 -82.99
C CYS A 6 -52.96 22.87 -84.35
N GLU A 7 -52.31 23.90 -84.90
CA GLU A 7 -51.70 23.98 -86.25
C GLU A 7 -51.29 25.45 -86.58
N ASN A 8 -49.99 25.69 -86.81
CA ASN A 8 -49.30 25.98 -88.10
C ASN A 8 -49.51 27.40 -88.65
N LEU A 9 -48.49 28.29 -88.61
CA LEU A 9 -47.35 28.48 -89.53
C LEU A 9 -47.71 29.23 -90.83
N GLU A 10 -47.13 30.44 -91.00
CA GLU A 10 -46.81 31.21 -92.23
C GLU A 10 -46.77 32.71 -91.83
N LYS A 11 -45.81 33.60 -92.16
CA LYS A 11 -44.95 33.81 -93.33
C LYS A 11 -43.76 34.74 -92.98
N LEU A 12 -42.63 34.53 -93.68
CA LEU A 12 -41.43 35.36 -93.88
C LEU A 12 -41.76 36.72 -94.60
N PRO A 13 -40.85 37.71 -94.83
CA PRO A 13 -39.38 37.58 -94.98
C PRO A 13 -38.45 38.75 -94.52
N VAL A 14 -37.20 38.34 -94.27
CA VAL A 14 -35.90 38.86 -94.79
C VAL A 14 -35.73 40.36 -95.06
N VAL A 15 -34.80 40.99 -94.32
CA VAL A 15 -33.81 41.93 -94.90
C VAL A 15 -32.42 41.59 -94.33
N ASP A 16 -31.53 41.23 -95.25
CA ASP A 16 -30.10 40.97 -95.09
C ASP A 16 -29.34 42.31 -95.13
N VAL A 17 -28.51 42.59 -94.12
CA VAL A 17 -27.43 43.59 -94.23
C VAL A 17 -26.15 42.95 -93.73
N LYS A 18 -25.29 42.66 -94.70
CA LYS A 18 -23.92 42.19 -94.56
C LYS A 18 -23.06 43.14 -93.75
N GLY A 19 -22.18 42.55 -92.95
CA GLY A 19 -20.84 43.08 -92.71
C GLY A 19 -20.43 43.07 -91.24
N VAL A 20 -19.67 42.05 -90.86
CA VAL A 20 -18.36 42.15 -90.17
C VAL A 20 -17.91 40.74 -89.77
N PHE A 21 -16.78 40.32 -90.33
CA PHE A 21 -16.03 39.14 -89.92
C PHE A 21 -15.36 39.40 -88.57
N ILE A 22 -15.72 38.65 -87.52
CA ILE A 22 -14.87 38.51 -86.32
C ILE A 22 -14.84 37.04 -85.88
N VAL A 23 -13.74 36.39 -86.28
CA VAL A 23 -12.92 35.41 -85.56
C VAL A 23 -13.62 34.51 -84.52
N HIS A 24 -13.71 33.22 -84.84
CA HIS A 24 -13.92 32.14 -83.88
C HIS A 24 -12.81 32.10 -82.81
N TRP A 25 -13.17 32.27 -81.54
CA TRP A 25 -12.42 31.76 -80.38
C TRP A 25 -13.36 31.15 -79.34
N THR A 26 -13.87 29.94 -79.61
CA THR A 26 -14.32 29.03 -78.55
C THR A 26 -13.11 28.28 -78.01
N ARG A 27 -12.44 28.79 -76.98
CA ARG A 27 -11.45 28.03 -76.21
C ARG A 27 -11.44 28.38 -74.72
N ARG A 28 -11.96 27.42 -73.94
CA ARG A 28 -11.52 26.97 -72.61
C ARG A 28 -11.40 28.01 -71.48
N THR A 29 -12.51 28.24 -70.78
CA THR A 29 -12.56 28.81 -69.41
C THR A 29 -12.57 27.74 -68.30
N TRP A 30 -12.49 26.46 -68.64
CA TRP A 30 -12.57 25.35 -67.67
C TRP A 30 -11.22 24.89 -67.10
N THR A 31 -10.09 25.35 -67.65
CA THR A 31 -8.75 24.96 -67.20
C THR A 31 -8.18 25.87 -66.12
N THR A 32 -8.62 27.13 -66.00
CA THR A 32 -8.11 28.05 -64.98
C THR A 32 -8.75 27.84 -63.61
N THR A 33 -10.05 27.56 -63.54
CA THR A 33 -10.76 27.28 -62.28
C THR A 33 -10.39 25.92 -61.67
N THR A 34 -10.19 24.89 -62.48
CA THR A 34 -9.70 23.58 -62.01
C THR A 34 -8.25 23.62 -61.54
N SER A 35 -7.40 24.42 -62.20
CA SER A 35 -5.99 24.60 -61.78
C SER A 35 -5.88 25.40 -60.48
N VAL A 36 -6.68 26.44 -60.29
CA VAL A 36 -6.71 27.22 -59.04
C VAL A 36 -7.29 26.39 -57.89
N MET A 37 -8.35 25.61 -58.12
CA MET A 37 -8.89 24.68 -57.13
C MET A 37 -7.91 23.55 -56.78
N ALA A 38 -7.15 23.05 -57.76
CA ALA A 38 -6.11 22.05 -57.51
C ALA A 38 -4.94 22.64 -56.71
N ILE A 39 -4.53 23.88 -56.98
CA ILE A 39 -3.48 24.57 -56.22
C ILE A 39 -3.95 24.89 -54.80
N ILE A 40 -5.19 25.36 -54.62
CA ILE A 40 -5.77 25.61 -53.29
C ILE A 40 -5.95 24.28 -52.54
N GLY A 41 -6.41 23.22 -53.20
CA GLY A 41 -6.51 21.88 -52.62
C GLY A 41 -5.15 21.33 -52.21
N PHE A 42 -4.12 21.52 -53.04
CA PHE A 42 -2.75 21.09 -52.76
C PHE A 42 -2.09 21.92 -51.65
N LEU A 43 -2.32 23.23 -51.61
CA LEU A 43 -1.88 24.10 -50.52
C LEU A 43 -2.61 23.78 -49.22
N ALA A 44 -3.91 23.49 -49.24
CA ALA A 44 -4.66 23.04 -48.07
C ALA A 44 -4.16 21.67 -47.58
N LEU A 45 -3.79 20.77 -48.49
CA LEU A 45 -3.23 19.46 -48.17
C LEU A 45 -1.81 19.59 -47.57
N ILE A 46 -0.98 20.48 -48.12
CA ILE A 46 0.33 20.86 -47.57
C ILE A 46 0.16 21.51 -46.19
N PHE A 47 -0.79 22.43 -46.02
CA PHE A 47 -1.07 23.06 -44.74
C PHE A 47 -1.59 22.03 -43.71
N ASN A 48 -2.40 21.04 -44.13
CA ASN A 48 -2.86 19.96 -43.25
C ASN A 48 -1.78 18.90 -42.97
N LEU A 49 -0.75 18.79 -43.82
CA LEU A 49 0.41 17.90 -43.60
C LEU A 49 1.53 18.56 -42.79
N LEU A 50 1.81 19.85 -43.00
CA LEU A 50 2.89 20.60 -42.34
C LEU A 50 2.43 21.35 -41.09
N TRP A 51 1.16 21.76 -41.04
CA TRP A 51 0.53 22.48 -39.93
C TRP A 51 -0.43 21.58 -39.15
N ARG A 52 -0.11 20.29 -39.05
CA ARG A 52 -0.68 19.53 -37.92
C ARG A 52 -0.18 20.23 -36.66
N PRO A 53 -1.07 20.62 -35.71
CA PRO A 53 -0.58 20.90 -34.36
C PRO A 53 0.31 19.72 -34.01
N TYR A 54 1.50 19.99 -33.47
CA TYR A 54 2.45 18.97 -33.07
C TYR A 54 1.73 18.02 -32.11
N THR A 55 1.11 16.98 -32.66
CA THR A 55 0.50 15.91 -31.91
C THR A 55 1.69 15.05 -31.57
N PRO A 56 2.19 15.07 -30.32
CA PRO A 56 3.22 14.14 -29.92
C PRO A 56 2.75 12.76 -30.37
N VAL A 57 3.67 12.01 -30.99
CA VAL A 57 3.45 10.63 -31.44
C VAL A 57 2.59 9.95 -30.38
N PRO A 58 1.39 9.43 -30.72
CA PRO A 58 0.51 8.87 -29.71
C PRO A 58 1.29 7.76 -29.02
N TYR A 59 1.60 7.99 -27.74
CA TYR A 59 2.32 7.03 -26.91
C TYR A 59 1.64 5.68 -27.13
N LYS A 60 2.42 4.67 -27.53
CA LYS A 60 1.87 3.33 -27.74
C LYS A 60 1.14 2.92 -26.46
N THR A 61 0.02 2.23 -26.64
CA THR A 61 -0.99 1.99 -25.62
C THR A 61 -0.49 1.29 -24.34
N GLN A 62 0.75 0.77 -24.32
CA GLN A 62 1.57 0.31 -23.18
C GLN A 62 3.06 0.33 -23.64
N ALA A 63 4.13 0.42 -22.83
CA ALA A 63 4.36 0.42 -21.38
C ALA A 63 5.53 1.37 -21.06
N ILE A 64 5.47 2.08 -19.94
CA ILE A 64 6.57 2.94 -19.50
C ILE A 64 7.09 2.49 -18.12
N SER A 65 8.40 2.19 -18.07
CA SER A 65 9.14 1.48 -17.01
C SER A 65 8.94 2.03 -15.59
N PRO A 66 8.86 1.18 -14.53
CA PRO A 66 8.73 1.64 -13.17
C PRO A 66 10.09 2.07 -12.63
N LEU A 67 10.41 3.37 -12.68
CA LEU A 67 11.31 3.91 -11.64
C LEU A 67 10.61 3.88 -10.28
N HIS A 68 9.27 3.84 -10.29
CA HIS A 68 8.43 3.53 -9.13
C HIS A 68 7.24 2.66 -9.56
N PRO A 69 6.98 1.49 -8.94
CA PRO A 69 5.73 0.79 -9.16
C PRO A 69 4.58 1.67 -8.67
N ALA A 70 3.61 1.91 -9.55
CA ALA A 70 2.39 2.62 -9.17
C ALA A 70 1.49 1.70 -8.35
N LEU A 71 0.90 2.23 -7.28
CA LEU A 71 -0.14 1.53 -6.56
C LEU A 71 -1.39 1.41 -7.46
N THR A 72 -1.96 0.20 -7.53
CA THR A 72 -3.13 -0.11 -8.36
C THR A 72 -4.39 -0.34 -7.52
N ALA A 73 -4.30 -0.18 -6.20
CA ALA A 73 -5.37 -0.47 -5.25
C ALA A 73 -5.82 0.78 -4.49
N ILE A 74 -7.10 1.13 -4.63
CA ILE A 74 -7.80 2.03 -3.72
C ILE A 74 -8.17 1.21 -2.49
N MET A 75 -7.44 1.41 -1.40
CA MET A 75 -7.60 0.68 -0.14
C MET A 75 -8.60 1.40 0.74
N MET A 76 -9.52 0.64 1.30
CA MET A 76 -10.62 1.11 2.12
C MET A 76 -10.73 0.26 3.38
N ASP A 77 -10.98 0.87 4.52
CA ASP A 77 -11.25 0.11 5.74
C ASP A 77 -12.63 -0.57 5.69
N GLY A 78 -12.94 -1.39 6.68
CA GLY A 78 -14.24 -2.07 6.75
C GLY A 78 -15.45 -1.15 6.99
N GLN A 79 -15.24 0.11 7.33
CA GLN A 79 -16.29 1.13 7.55
C GLN A 79 -16.50 2.03 6.32
N GLY A 80 -15.65 1.92 5.29
CA GLY A 80 -15.76 2.73 4.09
C GLY A 80 -14.75 3.86 3.97
N HIS A 81 -13.88 4.06 4.97
CA HIS A 81 -12.89 5.13 4.93
C HIS A 81 -11.73 4.76 4.02
N LEU A 82 -11.36 5.69 3.14
CA LEU A 82 -10.25 5.49 2.22
C LEU A 82 -8.90 5.65 2.94
N LEU A 83 -8.03 4.64 2.81
CA LEU A 83 -6.62 4.71 3.22
C LEU A 83 -5.72 5.19 2.10
N THR A 84 -6.16 5.03 0.85
CA THR A 84 -5.49 5.61 -0.33
C THR A 84 -6.48 6.42 -1.16
N ARG A 85 -5.97 7.42 -1.87
CA ARG A 85 -6.72 8.31 -2.74
C ARG A 85 -6.04 8.46 -4.08
N MET A 86 -6.84 8.76 -5.09
CA MET A 86 -6.37 9.06 -6.43
C MET A 86 -6.02 10.55 -6.53
N VAL A 87 -4.84 10.86 -7.05
CA VAL A 87 -4.35 12.24 -7.21
C VAL A 87 -3.78 12.45 -8.61
N ASN A 88 -3.97 13.67 -9.13
CA ASN A 88 -3.33 14.09 -10.37
C ASN A 88 -1.96 14.69 -10.03
N GLN A 89 -0.91 14.21 -10.69
CA GLN A 89 0.46 14.71 -10.51
C GLN A 89 1.12 14.97 -11.86
N GLU A 90 2.19 15.75 -11.83
CA GLU A 90 3.04 15.94 -13.00
C GLU A 90 4.10 14.85 -13.05
N ALA A 91 4.42 14.42 -14.26
CA ALA A 91 5.47 13.45 -14.53
C ALA A 91 6.20 13.84 -15.82
N LEU A 92 7.32 13.17 -16.05
CA LEU A 92 8.12 13.29 -17.25
C LEU A 92 8.14 11.96 -17.98
N VAL A 93 7.82 11.95 -19.27
CA VAL A 93 8.24 10.87 -20.16
C VAL A 93 9.63 11.19 -20.64
N VAL A 94 10.58 10.35 -20.26
CA VAL A 94 11.99 10.40 -20.62
C VAL A 94 12.21 9.42 -21.77
N VAL A 95 12.68 9.91 -22.91
CA VAL A 95 13.02 9.12 -24.10
C VAL A 95 14.54 9.19 -24.29
N PRO A 96 15.32 8.24 -23.73
CA PRO A 96 16.77 8.38 -23.64
C PRO A 96 17.50 8.50 -24.97
N SER A 97 16.91 8.00 -26.06
CA SER A 97 17.43 8.12 -27.42
C SER A 97 17.34 9.53 -27.99
N SER A 98 16.42 10.35 -27.50
CA SER A 98 16.19 11.73 -27.96
C SER A 98 16.82 12.78 -27.05
N LEU A 99 17.35 12.39 -25.88
CA LEU A 99 18.00 13.31 -24.96
C LEU A 99 19.35 13.82 -25.50
N PRO A 100 19.65 15.12 -25.36
CA PRO A 100 20.99 15.65 -25.55
C PRO A 100 22.04 14.91 -24.70
N SER A 101 23.28 14.83 -25.18
CA SER A 101 24.37 14.11 -24.51
C SER A 101 24.61 14.57 -23.06
N TRP A 102 24.53 15.88 -22.80
CA TRP A 102 24.68 16.46 -21.46
C TRP A 102 23.54 16.02 -20.52
N ALA A 103 22.29 16.04 -21.00
CA ALA A 103 21.12 15.68 -20.19
C ALA A 103 21.12 14.19 -19.87
N LYS A 104 21.52 13.38 -20.86
CA LYS A 104 21.74 11.94 -20.70
C LYS A 104 22.82 11.64 -19.66
N HIS A 105 23.93 12.38 -19.70
CA HIS A 105 25.00 12.25 -18.71
C HIS A 105 24.53 12.64 -17.29
N GLU A 106 23.81 13.76 -17.14
CA GLU A 106 23.26 14.23 -15.87
C GLU A 106 22.22 13.26 -15.27
N LEU A 107 21.37 12.69 -16.12
CA LEU A 107 20.35 11.71 -15.70
C LEU A 107 20.99 10.37 -15.29
N PHE A 108 21.94 9.85 -16.08
CA PHE A 108 22.57 8.57 -15.79
C PHE A 108 23.63 8.61 -14.69
N SER A 109 24.26 9.76 -14.44
CA SER A 109 25.16 9.92 -13.29
C SER A 109 24.39 9.84 -11.97
N ARG A 110 23.18 10.42 -11.92
CA ARG A 110 22.31 10.41 -10.73
C ARG A 110 21.50 9.12 -10.58
N TYR A 111 21.15 8.48 -11.69
CA TYR A 111 20.38 7.24 -11.73
C TYR A 111 21.11 6.19 -12.58
N PRO A 112 22.21 5.60 -12.09
CA PRO A 112 23.03 4.66 -12.86
C PRO A 112 22.34 3.32 -13.14
N LYS A 113 21.31 2.98 -12.36
CA LYS A 113 20.47 1.79 -12.55
C LYS A 113 19.29 2.02 -13.50
N TRP A 114 19.21 3.19 -14.14
CA TRP A 114 18.12 3.48 -15.06
C TRP A 114 18.21 2.49 -16.22
N PRO A 115 17.20 1.60 -16.40
CA PRO A 115 17.28 0.60 -17.45
C PRO A 115 17.39 1.29 -18.83
N HIS A 116 18.11 0.68 -19.76
CA HIS A 116 18.25 1.11 -21.16
C HIS A 116 16.93 0.92 -21.96
N VAL A 117 15.79 1.29 -21.36
CA VAL A 117 14.45 1.17 -21.94
C VAL A 117 14.23 2.32 -22.92
N ALA A 118 13.40 2.07 -23.93
CA ALA A 118 13.05 3.05 -24.96
C ALA A 118 12.41 4.32 -24.37
N GLU A 119 11.55 4.19 -23.34
CA GLU A 119 10.83 5.30 -22.69
C GLU A 119 10.63 5.01 -21.19
N VAL A 120 10.78 6.03 -20.33
CA VAL A 120 10.58 5.93 -18.87
C VAL A 120 9.65 7.03 -18.34
N LEU A 121 8.73 6.67 -17.45
CA LEU A 121 7.75 7.57 -16.84
C LEU A 121 8.29 7.88 -15.46
N TRP A 122 8.65 9.14 -15.27
CA TRP A 122 9.33 9.61 -14.10
C TRP A 122 8.42 10.56 -13.32
N ASN A 123 7.96 10.10 -12.15
CA ASN A 123 7.10 10.84 -11.21
C ASN A 123 7.86 11.16 -9.90
N GLY A 124 9.06 11.73 -10.04
CA GLY A 124 9.93 12.01 -8.90
C GLY A 124 9.39 13.10 -7.97
N GLN A 125 9.98 13.19 -6.77
CA GLN A 125 9.78 14.32 -5.84
C GLN A 125 11.11 15.00 -5.48
N SER A 126 12.20 14.64 -6.16
CA SER A 126 13.52 15.20 -5.88
C SER A 126 13.63 16.63 -6.42
N ALA A 127 14.49 17.45 -5.80
CA ALA A 127 14.81 18.78 -6.34
C ALA A 127 15.25 18.70 -7.81
N PHE A 128 16.01 17.65 -8.16
CA PHE A 128 16.44 17.39 -9.54
C PHE A 128 15.26 17.09 -10.48
N PHE A 129 14.24 16.35 -10.04
CA PHE A 129 13.02 16.16 -10.83
C PHE A 129 12.31 17.50 -11.10
N HIS A 130 12.18 18.36 -10.09
CA HIS A 130 11.58 19.68 -10.26
C HIS A 130 12.40 20.59 -11.19
N THR A 131 13.73 20.50 -11.14
CA THR A 131 14.61 21.15 -12.13
C THR A 131 14.36 20.61 -13.53
N ALA A 132 14.31 19.28 -13.69
CA ALA A 132 14.07 18.63 -14.98
C ALA A 132 12.68 18.94 -15.54
N LEU A 133 11.65 19.11 -14.70
CA LEU A 133 10.31 19.55 -15.14
C LEU A 133 10.33 20.89 -15.88
N GLY A 134 11.30 21.75 -15.58
CA GLY A 134 11.51 23.04 -16.26
C GLY A 134 12.36 22.94 -17.52
N TRP A 135 12.99 21.80 -17.81
CA TRP A 135 13.80 21.64 -19.02
C TRP A 135 12.90 21.54 -20.25
N ASN A 136 13.14 22.41 -21.23
CA ASN A 136 12.50 22.35 -22.53
C ASN A 136 13.49 21.76 -23.55
N ILE A 137 13.66 20.44 -23.52
CA ILE A 137 14.66 19.72 -24.33
C ILE A 137 14.04 18.52 -25.05
N PRO A 138 14.58 18.11 -26.22
CA PRO A 138 14.16 16.88 -26.87
C PRO A 138 14.31 15.67 -25.96
N GLY A 139 13.35 14.74 -26.02
CA GLY A 139 13.37 13.51 -25.23
C GLY A 139 12.90 13.67 -23.78
N LEU A 140 12.43 14.85 -23.37
CA LEU A 140 11.81 15.07 -22.08
C LEU A 140 10.42 15.71 -22.27
N TYR A 141 9.37 14.98 -21.93
CA TYR A 141 8.00 15.42 -22.17
C TYR A 141 7.21 15.48 -20.87
N ARG A 142 6.73 16.67 -20.51
CA ARG A 142 5.85 16.85 -19.35
C ARG A 142 4.48 16.28 -19.64
N VAL A 143 4.02 15.39 -18.77
CA VAL A 143 2.72 14.73 -18.84
C VAL A 143 2.02 14.80 -17.48
N LYS A 144 0.70 14.62 -17.49
CA LYS A 144 -0.07 14.40 -16.26
C LYS A 144 -0.20 12.90 -16.01
N ILE A 145 -0.10 12.51 -14.75
CA ILE A 145 -0.38 11.15 -14.29
C ILE A 145 -1.51 11.18 -13.27
N GLN A 146 -2.26 10.09 -13.20
CA GLN A 146 -3.22 9.83 -12.15
C GLN A 146 -2.74 8.64 -11.32
N GLU A 147 -2.25 8.93 -10.11
CA GLU A 147 -1.62 7.96 -9.22
C GLU A 147 -2.45 7.73 -7.96
N ILE A 148 -2.34 6.53 -7.39
CA ILE A 148 -2.89 6.23 -6.07
C ILE A 148 -1.82 6.48 -5.02
N VAL A 149 -2.12 7.34 -4.06
CA VAL A 149 -1.24 7.68 -2.93
C VAL A 149 -1.97 7.47 -1.59
N PRO A 150 -1.27 7.26 -0.47
CA PRO A 150 -1.91 7.27 0.84
C PRO A 150 -2.64 8.59 1.13
N VAL A 151 -3.73 8.51 1.89
CA VAL A 151 -4.33 9.73 2.47
C VAL A 151 -3.38 10.33 3.52
N PRO A 152 -3.49 11.63 3.85
CA PRO A 152 -2.68 12.22 4.91
C PRO A 152 -2.75 11.40 6.20
N LYS A 153 -1.63 11.32 6.92
CA LYS A 153 -1.46 10.55 8.17
C LYS A 153 -1.49 9.03 8.04
N VAL A 154 -1.72 8.46 6.85
CA VAL A 154 -1.51 7.01 6.64
C VAL A 154 -0.05 6.76 6.24
N PRO A 155 0.69 5.89 6.94
CA PRO A 155 2.08 5.59 6.59
C PRO A 155 2.20 5.00 5.18
N ILE A 156 3.07 5.59 4.35
CA ILE A 156 3.41 5.04 3.01
C ILE A 156 3.95 3.60 3.16
N SER A 157 4.77 3.35 4.19
CA SER A 157 5.32 2.02 4.47
C SER A 157 4.24 0.96 4.72
N LEU A 158 3.16 1.32 5.42
CA LEU A 158 2.01 0.45 5.68
C LEU A 158 1.28 0.11 4.37
N VAL A 159 0.96 1.13 3.56
CA VAL A 159 0.30 0.94 2.26
C VAL A 159 1.15 0.09 1.32
N MET A 160 2.46 0.32 1.28
CA MET A 160 3.38 -0.48 0.48
C MET A 160 3.49 -1.93 0.98
N ALA A 161 3.43 -2.17 2.28
CA ALA A 161 3.41 -3.53 2.84
C ALA A 161 2.13 -4.28 2.43
N MET A 162 0.97 -3.64 2.58
CA MET A 162 -0.31 -4.20 2.09
C MET A 162 -0.28 -4.46 0.59
N ALA A 163 0.30 -3.54 -0.20
CA ALA A 163 0.46 -3.73 -1.64
C ALA A 163 1.34 -4.95 -1.97
N ARG A 164 2.47 -5.15 -1.27
CA ARG A 164 3.31 -6.34 -1.47
C ARG A 164 2.63 -7.64 -1.06
N ALA A 165 1.76 -7.58 -0.05
CA ALA A 165 1.05 -8.75 0.46
C ALA A 165 0.10 -9.36 -0.57
N HIS A 166 -0.31 -8.58 -1.57
CA HIS A 166 -1.26 -9.01 -2.57
C HIS A 166 -0.66 -8.76 -3.95
N HIS A 167 -0.32 -9.84 -4.65
CA HIS A 167 0.38 -9.74 -5.93
C HIS A 167 -0.40 -8.93 -6.99
N ASP A 168 -1.74 -8.94 -6.92
CA ASP A 168 -2.59 -8.11 -7.81
C ASP A 168 -2.44 -6.58 -7.57
N PHE A 169 -1.84 -6.16 -6.45
CA PHE A 169 -1.63 -4.73 -6.13
C PHE A 169 -0.28 -4.23 -6.58
N THR A 170 0.57 -5.15 -7.05
CA THR A 170 1.87 -4.84 -7.61
C THR A 170 1.77 -4.81 -9.13
N GLN A 171 1.80 -3.60 -9.68
CA GLN A 171 2.13 -3.30 -11.07
C GLN A 171 1.06 -3.71 -12.10
N SER A 172 0.15 -2.78 -12.40
CA SER A 172 -0.50 -2.74 -13.72
C SER A 172 0.20 -1.68 -14.57
N PRO A 173 0.32 -1.88 -15.89
CA PRO A 173 0.99 -0.91 -16.73
C PRO A 173 0.20 0.40 -16.75
N TRP A 174 0.94 1.51 -16.77
CA TRP A 174 0.37 2.81 -17.05
C TRP A 174 -0.28 2.82 -18.44
N GLN A 175 -1.51 3.31 -18.52
CA GLN A 175 -2.29 3.43 -19.75
C GLN A 175 -2.44 4.90 -20.12
N TRP A 176 -2.18 5.22 -21.39
CA TRP A 176 -2.42 6.55 -21.93
C TRP A 176 -3.91 6.79 -22.16
N THR A 177 -4.43 7.92 -21.66
CA THR A 177 -5.86 8.28 -21.72
C THR A 177 -6.17 9.42 -22.71
N GLY A 178 -5.18 9.91 -23.45
CA GLY A 178 -5.30 11.13 -24.27
C GLY A 178 -5.01 12.42 -23.49
N GLN A 179 -5.19 12.42 -22.17
CA GLN A 179 -4.94 13.58 -21.30
C GLN A 179 -3.79 13.37 -20.30
N GLY A 180 -3.25 12.16 -20.25
CA GLY A 180 -2.24 11.74 -19.29
C GLY A 180 -2.19 10.22 -19.12
N PHE A 181 -1.35 9.75 -18.21
CA PHE A 181 -1.25 8.34 -17.87
C PHE A 181 -2.07 8.01 -16.63
N ARG A 182 -2.74 6.87 -16.64
CA ARG A 182 -3.51 6.35 -15.51
C ARG A 182 -3.25 4.86 -15.34
N VAL A 183 -3.29 4.37 -14.10
CA VAL A 183 -3.32 2.93 -13.83
C VAL A 183 -4.74 2.46 -13.56
N GLN A 184 -5.10 1.29 -14.08
CA GLN A 184 -6.38 0.66 -13.74
C GLN A 184 -6.40 0.35 -12.23
N SER A 185 -7.42 0.87 -11.55
CA SER A 185 -7.52 0.80 -10.10
C SER A 185 -8.63 -0.15 -9.66
N HIS A 186 -8.37 -0.96 -8.64
CA HIS A 186 -9.38 -1.79 -7.98
C HIS A 186 -9.63 -1.31 -6.54
N VAL A 187 -10.86 -1.46 -6.05
CA VAL A 187 -11.24 -1.06 -4.69
C VAL A 187 -11.22 -2.27 -3.76
N ILE A 188 -10.54 -2.15 -2.63
CA ILE A 188 -10.18 -3.31 -1.80
C ILE A 188 -10.36 -2.99 -0.34
N ARG A 189 -10.93 -3.94 0.39
CA ARG A 189 -11.18 -3.82 1.82
C ARG A 189 -10.02 -4.39 2.61
N VAL A 190 -9.47 -3.56 3.50
CA VAL A 190 -8.34 -3.91 4.38
C VAL A 190 -8.71 -3.67 5.84
N THR A 191 -8.02 -4.34 6.74
CA THR A 191 -8.31 -4.35 8.18
C THR A 191 -7.83 -3.10 8.92
N PRO A 192 -6.75 -2.38 8.52
CA PRO A 192 -6.35 -1.16 9.21
C PRO A 192 -7.46 -0.11 9.25
N ARG A 193 -7.62 0.55 10.40
CA ARG A 193 -8.70 1.49 10.69
C ARG A 193 -8.16 2.91 10.74
N LEU A 194 -8.60 3.74 9.79
CA LEU A 194 -8.14 5.14 9.71
C LEU A 194 -8.50 5.92 10.97
N SER A 195 -9.71 5.70 11.49
CA SER A 195 -10.18 6.34 12.72
C SER A 195 -9.28 5.99 13.92
N LEU A 196 -8.93 4.71 14.10
CA LEU A 196 -8.03 4.27 15.17
C LEU A 196 -6.64 4.90 15.03
N MET A 197 -6.04 4.83 13.84
CA MET A 197 -4.71 5.41 13.59
C MET A 197 -4.70 6.93 13.85
N SER A 198 -5.77 7.63 13.44
CA SER A 198 -5.92 9.08 13.66
C SER A 198 -6.10 9.44 15.13
N THR A 199 -6.77 8.58 15.91
CA THR A 199 -6.93 8.74 17.37
C THR A 199 -5.61 8.50 18.11
N LEU A 200 -4.78 7.58 17.62
CA LEU A 200 -3.53 7.19 18.29
C LEU A 200 -2.33 8.07 17.92
N GLU A 201 -2.23 8.56 16.68
CA GLU A 201 -1.09 9.36 16.21
C GLU A 201 -0.64 10.48 17.16
N PRO A 202 -1.55 11.31 17.73
CA PRO A 202 -1.15 12.41 18.62
C PRO A 202 -0.54 11.97 19.96
N VAL A 203 -0.80 10.73 20.40
CA VAL A 203 -0.31 10.22 21.69
C VAL A 203 0.94 9.35 21.56
N ILE A 204 1.42 9.10 20.33
CA ILE A 204 2.67 8.36 20.11
C ILE A 204 3.86 9.33 20.22
N PRO A 205 4.68 9.21 21.28
CA PRO A 205 5.86 10.06 21.42
C PRO A 205 6.91 9.75 20.34
N SER A 206 7.73 10.75 20.01
CA SER A 206 8.86 10.58 19.07
C SER A 206 9.78 9.44 19.54
N GLY A 207 10.14 8.55 18.62
CA GLY A 207 10.88 7.31 18.92
C GLY A 207 9.99 6.16 19.41
N GLY A 208 8.66 6.31 19.37
CA GLY A 208 7.69 5.26 19.70
C GLY A 208 7.08 4.61 18.45
N SER A 209 6.68 3.35 18.59
CA SER A 209 5.86 2.62 17.62
C SER A 209 4.82 1.74 18.32
N LEU A 210 3.77 1.40 17.60
CA LEU A 210 2.75 0.46 18.06
C LEU A 210 2.26 -0.45 16.94
N VAL A 211 1.75 -1.61 17.34
CA VAL A 211 0.99 -2.55 16.52
C VAL A 211 -0.26 -2.93 17.28
N ILE A 212 -1.41 -2.95 16.60
CA ILE A 212 -2.69 -3.37 17.17
C ILE A 212 -3.31 -4.46 16.31
N LEU A 213 -3.60 -5.60 16.94
CA LEU A 213 -4.34 -6.71 16.35
C LEU A 213 -5.67 -6.90 17.06
N ASN A 214 -6.69 -7.40 16.35
CA ASN A 214 -7.88 -7.94 17.00
C ASN A 214 -7.75 -9.45 17.27
N GLY A 215 -8.69 -10.02 18.03
CA GLY A 215 -8.72 -11.42 18.42
C GLY A 215 -8.80 -12.41 17.25
N GLN A 216 -9.15 -11.95 16.05
CA GLN A 216 -9.13 -12.75 14.83
C GLN A 216 -7.80 -12.67 14.07
N GLY A 217 -6.79 -11.98 14.61
CA GLY A 217 -5.49 -11.77 13.96
C GLY A 217 -5.49 -10.67 12.89
N GLN A 218 -6.52 -9.84 12.82
CA GLN A 218 -6.55 -8.73 11.85
C GLN A 218 -5.76 -7.55 12.39
N LEU A 219 -4.87 -6.99 11.57
CA LEU A 219 -4.12 -5.79 11.94
C LEU A 219 -4.99 -4.55 11.79
N LEU A 220 -5.26 -3.87 12.90
CA LEU A 220 -6.12 -2.69 12.97
C LEU A 220 -5.34 -1.37 12.90
N ALA A 221 -4.12 -1.34 13.43
CA ALA A 221 -3.26 -0.17 13.36
C ALA A 221 -1.79 -0.58 13.45
N GLN A 222 -0.92 0.14 12.75
CA GLN A 222 0.52 0.03 12.90
C GLN A 222 1.15 1.38 12.60
N GLU A 223 1.64 2.01 13.66
CA GLU A 223 2.03 3.41 13.63
C GLU A 223 3.39 3.62 14.28
N SER A 224 4.07 4.69 13.88
CA SER A 224 5.32 5.13 14.49
C SER A 224 5.44 6.64 14.46
N SER A 225 6.21 7.20 15.38
CA SER A 225 6.51 8.63 15.42
C SER A 225 8.02 8.83 15.35
N PRO A 226 8.56 9.57 14.38
CA PRO A 226 7.87 10.14 13.21
C PRO A 226 7.20 9.11 12.30
N LEU A 227 6.11 9.53 11.63
CA LEU A 227 5.29 8.71 10.74
C LEU A 227 6.12 8.02 9.66
N GLY A 228 5.79 6.75 9.37
CA GLY A 228 6.39 5.99 8.27
C GLY A 228 7.77 5.40 8.54
N ARG A 229 8.33 5.57 9.76
CA ARG A 229 9.53 4.81 10.14
C ARG A 229 9.23 3.32 10.19
N SER A 230 10.21 2.50 9.85
CA SER A 230 10.10 1.05 9.92
C SER A 230 10.21 0.48 11.34
N MET A 231 10.10 1.31 12.38
CA MET A 231 10.33 0.90 13.77
C MET A 231 9.43 -0.26 14.20
N SER A 232 8.16 -0.28 13.76
CA SER A 232 7.26 -1.40 14.07
C SER A 232 7.73 -2.75 13.50
N TRP A 233 8.54 -2.72 12.44
CA TRP A 233 9.08 -3.89 11.73
C TRP A 233 10.49 -4.27 12.15
N GLN A 234 11.16 -3.42 12.93
CA GLN A 234 12.53 -3.68 13.34
C GLN A 234 12.51 -4.73 14.45
N PRO A 235 13.39 -5.74 14.37
CA PRO A 235 13.59 -6.66 15.48
C PRO A 235 14.13 -5.91 16.70
N HIS A 236 13.56 -6.19 17.87
CA HIS A 236 14.01 -5.66 19.15
C HIS A 236 14.23 -6.79 20.16
N PRO A 237 15.11 -6.61 21.16
CA PRO A 237 15.25 -7.55 22.27
C PRO A 237 13.92 -7.69 23.01
N LEU A 238 13.35 -8.90 23.05
CA LEU A 238 12.05 -9.13 23.67
C LEU A 238 12.10 -9.06 25.19
N GLY A 239 13.25 -9.38 25.79
CA GLY A 239 13.40 -9.43 27.25
C GLY A 239 12.30 -10.29 27.89
N LYS A 240 11.81 -9.88 29.06
CA LYS A 240 10.73 -10.57 29.77
C LYS A 240 9.33 -10.34 29.17
N THR A 241 9.22 -9.72 28.00
CA THR A 241 7.91 -9.36 27.42
C THR A 241 7.11 -10.59 27.00
N LEU A 242 7.76 -11.72 26.69
CA LEU A 242 7.08 -12.98 26.36
C LEU A 242 6.68 -13.83 27.57
N THR A 243 7.09 -13.47 28.78
CA THR A 243 6.91 -14.31 29.98
C THR A 243 5.46 -14.79 30.17
N PRO A 244 4.40 -13.97 30.04
CA PRO A 244 3.04 -14.43 30.22
C PRO A 244 2.62 -15.54 29.23
N VAL A 245 2.95 -15.36 27.95
CA VAL A 245 2.60 -16.30 26.89
C VAL A 245 3.39 -17.60 27.02
N LEU A 246 4.69 -17.49 27.32
CA LEU A 246 5.55 -18.65 27.54
C LEU A 246 5.17 -19.43 28.81
N LEU A 247 4.75 -18.75 29.88
CA LEU A 247 4.21 -19.41 31.07
C LEU A 247 2.89 -20.11 30.78
N ALA A 248 2.01 -19.54 29.97
CA ALA A 248 0.78 -20.20 29.52
C ALA A 248 1.09 -21.52 28.80
N MET A 249 2.10 -21.52 27.92
CA MET A 249 2.58 -22.72 27.24
C MET A 249 3.22 -23.72 28.23
N ALA A 250 4.02 -23.23 29.18
CA ALA A 250 4.66 -24.07 30.20
C ALA A 250 3.62 -24.79 31.08
N LEU A 251 2.54 -24.11 31.48
CA LEU A 251 1.47 -24.65 32.33
C LEU A 251 0.74 -25.85 31.72
N THR A 252 0.89 -26.09 30.42
CA THR A 252 0.41 -27.33 29.76
C THR A 252 1.28 -28.56 30.08
N HIS A 253 2.40 -28.37 30.79
CA HIS A 253 3.36 -29.39 31.21
C HIS A 253 3.50 -29.40 32.75
N PRO A 254 2.57 -30.05 33.49
CA PRO A 254 2.54 -30.02 34.96
C PRO A 254 3.84 -30.43 35.64
N GLN A 255 4.60 -31.33 35.02
CA GLN A 255 5.91 -31.80 35.50
C GLN A 255 6.93 -30.68 35.68
N LEU A 256 6.83 -29.58 34.93
CA LEU A 256 7.74 -28.43 35.07
C LEU A 256 7.58 -27.75 36.43
N PHE A 257 6.40 -27.86 37.04
CA PHE A 257 6.02 -27.18 38.28
C PHE A 257 6.09 -28.09 39.51
N HIS A 258 6.42 -29.37 39.34
CA HIS A 258 6.45 -30.33 40.44
C HIS A 258 7.46 -29.92 41.53
N GLY A 259 6.99 -29.83 42.77
CA GLY A 259 7.83 -29.44 43.92
C GLY A 259 8.33 -27.99 43.90
N LEU A 260 7.75 -27.12 43.07
CA LEU A 260 8.02 -25.68 43.15
C LEU A 260 7.27 -25.08 44.34
N THR A 261 7.95 -24.23 45.10
CA THR A 261 7.35 -23.51 46.23
C THR A 261 7.51 -22.01 46.04
N PRO A 262 6.57 -21.18 46.53
CA PRO A 262 6.67 -19.72 46.42
C PRO A 262 7.96 -19.14 47.02
N GLN A 263 8.56 -19.85 47.98
CA GLN A 263 9.81 -19.47 48.66
C GLN A 263 11.03 -19.43 47.72
N GLN A 264 10.95 -20.09 46.56
CA GLN A 264 12.02 -20.07 45.54
C GLN A 264 12.08 -18.73 44.77
N GLY A 265 11.06 -17.87 44.90
CA GLY A 265 11.11 -16.47 44.52
C GLY A 265 11.53 -16.21 43.06
N PRO A 266 12.41 -15.23 42.80
CA PRO A 266 12.83 -14.84 41.45
C PRO A 266 13.49 -15.96 40.62
N SER A 267 13.99 -17.02 41.27
CA SER A 267 14.64 -18.15 40.60
C SER A 267 13.66 -19.12 39.93
N LEU A 268 12.35 -19.00 40.20
CA LEU A 268 11.33 -19.90 39.67
C LEU A 268 11.35 -20.01 38.13
N LEU A 269 11.50 -18.88 37.42
CA LEU A 269 11.56 -18.89 35.96
C LEU A 269 12.81 -19.61 35.43
N ASN A 270 13.95 -19.48 36.12
CA ASN A 270 15.17 -20.22 35.78
C ASN A 270 14.97 -21.73 35.97
N ILE A 271 14.34 -22.13 37.07
CA ILE A 271 14.09 -23.54 37.38
C ILE A 271 13.11 -24.14 36.36
N ILE A 272 12.02 -23.44 36.04
CA ILE A 272 11.05 -23.85 35.02
C ILE A 272 11.76 -23.97 33.66
N GLY A 273 12.53 -22.96 33.26
CA GLY A 273 13.28 -22.98 32.00
C GLY A 273 14.29 -24.12 31.92
N SER A 274 15.00 -24.41 33.01
CA SER A 274 15.97 -25.50 33.10
C SER A 274 15.30 -26.87 32.95
N ARG A 275 14.16 -27.06 33.62
CA ARG A 275 13.34 -28.29 33.51
C ARG A 275 12.73 -28.46 32.13
N TRP A 276 12.32 -27.36 31.50
CA TRP A 276 11.74 -27.39 30.16
C TRP A 276 12.81 -27.70 29.11
N GLY A 277 14.03 -27.21 29.34
CA GLY A 277 15.18 -27.39 28.47
C GLY A 277 15.08 -26.54 27.20
N SER A 278 16.23 -26.34 26.55
CA SER A 278 16.35 -25.55 25.31
C SER A 278 15.42 -26.03 24.20
N SER A 279 15.28 -27.35 24.04
CA SER A 279 14.41 -27.94 23.00
C SER A 279 12.93 -27.67 23.24
N GLY A 280 12.49 -27.67 24.51
CA GLY A 280 11.10 -27.39 24.87
C GLY A 280 10.75 -25.92 24.64
N ILE A 281 11.62 -25.01 25.08
CA ILE A 281 11.48 -23.56 24.85
C ILE A 281 11.49 -23.24 23.35
N HIS A 282 12.44 -23.82 22.59
CA HIS A 282 12.53 -23.62 21.14
C HIS A 282 11.24 -24.03 20.43
N ARG A 283 10.69 -25.21 20.78
CA ARG A 283 9.43 -25.70 20.21
C ARG A 283 8.26 -24.78 20.55
N ALA A 284 8.18 -24.28 21.77
CA ALA A 284 7.13 -23.33 22.17
C ALA A 284 7.22 -22.03 21.37
N LEU A 285 8.42 -21.48 21.18
CA LEU A 285 8.63 -20.28 20.36
C LEU A 285 8.21 -20.50 18.90
N LEU A 286 8.58 -21.64 18.31
CA LEU A 286 8.13 -22.02 16.96
C LEU A 286 6.59 -22.13 16.88
N GLN A 287 5.94 -22.72 17.88
CA GLN A 287 4.47 -22.82 17.93
C GLN A 287 3.80 -21.46 18.03
N LEU A 288 4.43 -20.49 18.69
CA LEU A 288 3.97 -19.09 18.75
C LEU A 288 4.23 -18.30 17.44
N GLY A 289 4.94 -18.91 16.48
CA GLY A 289 5.26 -18.31 15.18
C GLY A 289 6.59 -17.55 15.14
N PHE A 290 7.42 -17.63 16.18
CA PHE A 290 8.76 -17.04 16.14
C PHE A 290 9.69 -17.83 15.24
N GLY A 291 10.60 -17.13 14.56
CA GLY A 291 11.55 -17.76 13.62
C GLY A 291 10.93 -18.13 12.26
N GLU A 292 9.63 -17.92 12.07
CA GLU A 292 9.02 -17.87 10.74
C GLU A 292 9.59 -16.67 9.98
N SER A 293 9.86 -16.80 8.68
CA SER A 293 10.49 -15.71 7.91
C SER A 293 9.73 -14.37 7.93
N ARG A 294 8.39 -14.41 8.03
CA ARG A 294 7.50 -13.25 8.08
C ARG A 294 6.26 -13.61 8.89
N THR A 295 5.79 -12.69 9.74
CA THR A 295 4.57 -12.88 10.53
C THR A 295 3.32 -12.57 9.73
N ILE A 296 3.44 -11.62 8.81
CA ILE A 296 2.36 -11.17 7.93
C ILE A 296 2.89 -11.07 6.50
N LEU A 297 2.06 -11.45 5.52
CA LEU A 297 2.43 -11.34 4.10
C LEU A 297 2.74 -9.88 3.75
N GLY A 298 3.71 -9.63 2.86
CA GLY A 298 4.08 -8.26 2.46
C GLY A 298 4.91 -7.46 3.46
N GLN A 299 5.19 -8.01 4.65
CA GLN A 299 6.13 -7.44 5.62
C GLN A 299 7.48 -7.07 4.96
N PRO A 300 8.00 -5.84 5.20
CA PRO A 300 9.19 -5.33 4.52
C PRO A 300 10.51 -5.98 4.94
N LEU A 301 10.62 -6.38 6.21
CA LEU A 301 11.82 -6.98 6.80
C LEU A 301 11.51 -8.42 7.22
N THR A 302 12.46 -9.34 7.07
CA THR A 302 12.28 -10.69 7.62
C THR A 302 12.37 -10.66 9.14
N ASN A 303 11.64 -11.55 9.79
CA ASN A 303 11.80 -11.76 11.23
C ASN A 303 13.21 -12.26 11.54
N PRO A 304 13.74 -11.97 12.74
CA PRO A 304 15.01 -12.52 13.18
C PRO A 304 14.92 -14.05 13.29
N PRO A 305 15.99 -14.79 12.97
CA PRO A 305 16.01 -16.23 13.21
C PRO A 305 16.00 -16.49 14.72
N LEU A 306 15.41 -17.62 15.12
CA LEU A 306 15.53 -18.07 16.49
C LEU A 306 17.00 -18.40 16.81
N PRO A 307 17.56 -17.90 17.93
CA PRO A 307 18.88 -18.30 18.38
C PRO A 307 18.91 -19.81 18.65
N LYS A 308 20.12 -20.39 18.69
CA LYS A 308 20.33 -21.73 19.25
C LYS A 308 20.07 -21.64 20.75
N THR A 309 18.80 -21.74 21.11
CA THR A 309 18.27 -21.33 22.41
C THR A 309 19.00 -21.98 23.58
N THR A 310 19.51 -21.17 24.50
CA THR A 310 20.00 -21.59 25.81
C THR A 310 18.91 -21.43 26.87
N VAL A 311 19.03 -22.14 28.00
CA VAL A 311 18.05 -22.06 29.11
C VAL A 311 17.93 -20.64 29.67
N SER A 312 19.00 -19.85 29.66
CA SER A 312 19.03 -18.46 30.14
C SER A 312 18.19 -17.50 29.30
N GLU A 313 17.99 -17.79 28.01
CA GLU A 313 17.18 -16.96 27.11
C GLU A 313 15.68 -16.97 27.49
N PHE A 314 15.22 -18.00 28.21
CA PHE A 314 13.83 -18.11 28.67
C PHE A 314 13.50 -17.19 29.84
N SER A 315 14.39 -17.09 30.82
CA SER A 315 14.11 -16.40 32.07
C SER A 315 14.41 -14.91 32.02
N GLU A 316 15.41 -14.54 31.22
CA GLU A 316 15.83 -13.15 31.07
C GLU A 316 15.35 -12.54 29.74
N GLY A 317 15.03 -13.37 28.74
CA GLY A 317 14.79 -12.91 27.37
C GLY A 317 16.01 -12.24 26.74
N THR A 318 17.20 -12.44 27.34
CA THR A 318 18.47 -11.89 26.88
C THR A 318 18.90 -12.67 25.64
N GLY A 319 19.02 -11.99 24.49
CA GLY A 319 19.41 -12.62 23.23
C GLY A 319 18.26 -13.09 22.34
N LEU A 320 17.00 -13.05 22.81
CA LEU A 320 15.84 -13.27 21.96
C LEU A 320 15.38 -11.95 21.33
N TRP A 321 15.42 -11.91 20.01
CA TRP A 321 14.94 -10.77 19.22
C TRP A 321 13.63 -11.14 18.55
N GLY A 322 12.74 -10.16 18.40
CA GLY A 322 11.48 -10.34 17.68
C GLY A 322 10.89 -9.00 17.28
N THR A 323 9.96 -9.04 16.33
CA THR A 323 9.22 -7.86 15.86
C THR A 323 7.98 -7.60 16.72
N SER A 324 7.38 -6.40 16.59
CA SER A 324 6.09 -6.12 17.23
C SER A 324 5.00 -7.08 16.78
N ASP A 325 5.01 -7.47 15.50
CA ASP A 325 3.98 -8.32 14.92
C ASP A 325 4.08 -9.76 15.45
N GLU A 326 5.30 -10.30 15.60
CA GLU A 326 5.52 -11.60 16.26
C GLU A 326 5.00 -11.59 17.70
N LEU A 327 5.34 -10.53 18.44
CA LEU A 327 4.91 -10.38 19.83
C LEU A 327 3.39 -10.22 19.92
N ALA A 328 2.77 -9.42 19.05
CA ALA A 328 1.34 -9.20 19.03
C ALA A 328 0.59 -10.49 18.70
N ARG A 329 1.07 -11.25 17.70
CA ARG A 329 0.54 -12.58 17.36
C ARG A 329 0.59 -13.52 18.56
N ALA A 330 1.75 -13.60 19.24
CA ALA A 330 1.92 -14.50 20.37
C ALA A 330 0.91 -14.22 21.51
N TYR A 331 0.59 -12.94 21.75
CA TYR A 331 -0.38 -12.55 22.77
C TYR A 331 -1.84 -12.83 22.40
N LEU A 332 -2.18 -13.07 21.13
CA LEU A 332 -3.52 -13.50 20.74
C LEU A 332 -3.93 -14.83 21.40
N LEU A 333 -2.93 -15.64 21.79
CA LEU A 333 -3.12 -16.86 22.58
C LEU A 333 -3.92 -16.59 23.88
N LEU A 334 -3.73 -15.43 24.50
CA LEU A 334 -4.34 -15.08 25.78
C LEU A 334 -5.74 -14.46 25.65
N ILE A 335 -6.24 -14.29 24.41
CA ILE A 335 -7.55 -13.69 24.11
C ILE A 335 -8.61 -14.75 23.75
N ASP A 336 -8.37 -15.57 22.72
CA ASP A 336 -9.37 -16.52 22.17
C ASP A 336 -9.12 -17.95 22.68
N GLU A 337 -9.17 -18.14 24.00
CA GLU A 337 -9.13 -19.47 24.64
C GLU A 337 -7.93 -20.33 24.24
N GLY A 338 -6.76 -19.71 24.03
CA GLY A 338 -5.54 -20.42 23.65
C GLY A 338 -5.46 -20.80 22.17
N LYS A 339 -6.31 -20.22 21.32
CA LYS A 339 -6.20 -20.30 19.85
C LYS A 339 -5.20 -19.26 19.35
N LEU A 340 -4.38 -19.66 18.39
CA LEU A 340 -3.45 -18.75 17.72
C LEU A 340 -3.90 -18.52 16.26
N PRO A 341 -4.57 -17.41 15.94
CA PRO A 341 -4.95 -17.10 14.56
C PRO A 341 -3.73 -16.63 13.75
N ALA A 342 -3.82 -16.74 12.43
CA ALA A 342 -2.85 -16.11 11.54
C ALA A 342 -3.11 -14.61 11.43
N VAL A 343 -2.04 -13.82 11.19
CA VAL A 343 -2.14 -12.37 11.12
C VAL A 343 -2.37 -11.91 9.67
N SER A 344 -3.24 -10.90 9.46
CA SER A 344 -3.56 -10.41 8.12
C SER A 344 -3.94 -8.94 8.01
N TRP A 345 -3.73 -8.38 6.81
CA TRP A 345 -4.19 -7.07 6.35
C TRP A 345 -5.60 -7.08 5.77
N PHE A 346 -6.12 -8.27 5.42
CA PHE A 346 -7.29 -8.40 4.58
C PHE A 346 -8.44 -9.04 5.33
N PHE A 347 -9.65 -8.54 5.07
CA PHE A 347 -10.84 -9.25 5.51
C PHE A 347 -10.91 -10.56 4.75
N HIS A 348 -10.69 -11.66 5.46
CA HIS A 348 -10.97 -12.96 4.91
C HIS A 348 -12.50 -13.07 4.80
N GLY A 349 -13.00 -13.33 3.58
CA GLY A 349 -14.37 -13.80 3.42
C GLY A 349 -14.61 -15.00 4.35
N LYS A 350 -15.86 -15.27 4.74
CA LYS A 350 -16.32 -16.28 5.72
C LYS A 350 -15.78 -17.73 5.57
N LYS A 351 -14.80 -18.02 4.72
CA LYS A 351 -14.30 -19.35 4.34
C LYS A 351 -12.77 -19.46 4.23
N THR A 352 -12.03 -18.97 5.22
CA THR A 352 -10.73 -19.58 5.50
C THR A 352 -10.74 -20.06 6.93
N ASN A 353 -11.01 -21.35 7.10
CA ASN A 353 -10.59 -22.13 8.26
C ASN A 353 -9.05 -22.10 8.29
N LEU A 354 -8.46 -20.94 8.60
CA LEU A 354 -7.10 -20.88 9.10
C LEU A 354 -7.17 -21.69 10.39
N SER A 355 -6.56 -22.88 10.34
CA SER A 355 -6.56 -23.85 11.42
C SER A 355 -6.26 -23.14 12.74
N ARG A 356 -7.30 -22.94 13.56
CA ARG A 356 -7.16 -22.43 14.92
C ARG A 356 -6.58 -23.56 15.74
N HIS A 357 -5.26 -23.67 15.74
CA HIS A 357 -4.57 -24.61 16.61
C HIS A 357 -4.75 -24.09 18.04
N ILE A 358 -5.43 -24.88 18.87
CA ILE A 358 -5.48 -24.64 20.30
C ILE A 358 -4.14 -25.08 20.86
N LEU A 359 -3.32 -24.12 21.29
CA LEU A 359 -2.00 -24.39 21.87
C LEU A 359 -2.06 -24.51 23.40
N VAL A 360 -3.04 -23.84 24.02
CA VAL A 360 -3.19 -23.78 25.47
C VAL A 360 -4.67 -23.97 25.84
N PRO A 361 -5.02 -24.76 26.87
CA PRO A 361 -6.39 -24.87 27.34
C PRO A 361 -6.94 -23.55 27.89
N ALA A 362 -8.24 -23.29 27.70
CA ALA A 362 -8.90 -22.09 28.22
C ALA A 362 -8.73 -21.90 29.74
N SER A 363 -8.67 -22.99 30.52
CA SER A 363 -8.44 -22.95 31.96
C SER A 363 -7.07 -22.38 32.33
N VAL A 364 -6.03 -22.63 31.52
CA VAL A 364 -4.69 -22.07 31.72
C VAL A 364 -4.68 -20.59 31.34
N VAL A 365 -5.36 -20.22 30.25
CA VAL A 365 -5.53 -18.80 29.88
C VAL A 365 -6.22 -18.02 31.00
N ALA A 366 -7.29 -18.59 31.59
CA ALA A 366 -7.99 -17.99 32.73
C ALA A 366 -7.07 -17.83 33.96
N GLN A 367 -6.19 -18.80 34.23
CA GLN A 367 -5.20 -18.69 35.32
C GLN A 367 -4.21 -17.54 35.08
N ILE A 368 -3.67 -17.42 33.86
CA ILE A 368 -2.75 -16.33 33.50
C ILE A 368 -3.44 -14.97 33.58
N ASN A 369 -4.64 -14.85 33.00
CA ASN A 369 -5.45 -13.62 33.05
C ASN A 369 -5.91 -13.29 34.49
N GLY A 370 -5.95 -14.27 35.38
CA GLY A 370 -6.24 -14.07 36.80
C GLY A 370 -5.14 -13.36 37.59
N VAL A 371 -3.88 -13.44 37.12
CA VAL A 371 -2.71 -12.92 37.86
C VAL A 371 -2.02 -11.73 37.20
N LEU A 372 -2.27 -11.48 35.91
CA LEU A 372 -1.66 -10.36 35.21
C LEU A 372 -2.22 -9.01 35.68
N PRO A 373 -1.38 -7.95 35.77
CA PRO A 373 -1.84 -6.60 36.12
C PRO A 373 -2.97 -6.16 35.19
N LYS A 374 -3.97 -5.50 35.76
CA LYS A 374 -5.16 -5.04 35.04
C LYS A 374 -5.33 -3.53 35.20
N GLU A 375 -5.79 -2.90 34.14
CA GLU A 375 -6.22 -1.51 34.11
C GLU A 375 -7.65 -1.47 33.56
N ASP A 376 -8.56 -0.85 34.31
CA ASP A 376 -9.95 -0.72 33.93
C ASP A 376 -10.20 0.67 33.35
N ILE A 377 -10.64 0.73 32.08
CA ILE A 377 -10.96 1.99 31.40
C ILE A 377 -12.42 1.96 30.98
N GLY A 378 -13.25 2.61 31.80
CA GLY A 378 -14.70 2.49 31.66
C GLY A 378 -15.14 1.05 31.94
N THR A 379 -15.76 0.40 30.95
CA THR A 379 -16.19 -1.01 31.03
C THR A 379 -15.19 -1.98 30.41
N ILE A 380 -14.05 -1.51 29.90
CA ILE A 380 -13.08 -2.32 29.18
C ILE A 380 -11.92 -2.66 30.11
N HIS A 381 -11.64 -3.96 30.23
CA HIS A 381 -10.55 -4.50 31.04
C HIS A 381 -9.31 -4.77 30.18
N PHE A 382 -8.20 -4.10 30.49
CA PHE A 382 -6.92 -4.35 29.85
C PHE A 382 -5.97 -5.09 30.79
N HIS A 383 -5.44 -6.22 30.34
CA HIS A 383 -4.28 -6.85 30.94
C HIS A 383 -3.02 -6.15 30.41
N ILE A 384 -2.18 -5.63 31.31
CA ILE A 384 -0.99 -4.87 30.93
C ILE A 384 0.27 -5.58 31.45
N TRP A 385 1.19 -5.86 30.54
CA TRP A 385 2.51 -6.40 30.85
C TRP A 385 3.61 -5.45 30.34
N ARG A 386 4.31 -4.81 31.28
CA ARG A 386 5.39 -3.86 31.01
C ARG A 386 6.62 -4.20 31.87
N PRO A 387 7.40 -5.22 31.48
CA PRO A 387 8.56 -5.63 32.25
C PRO A 387 9.77 -4.70 32.04
N SER A 388 9.74 -3.81 31.04
CA SER A 388 10.79 -2.84 30.74
C SER A 388 10.23 -1.59 30.07
N ASN A 389 11.07 -0.58 29.86
CA ASN A 389 10.71 0.64 29.13
C ASN A 389 10.85 0.50 27.60
N GLN A 390 11.33 -0.64 27.09
CA GLN A 390 11.57 -0.83 25.66
C GLN A 390 10.35 -1.41 24.94
N MET A 391 9.61 -2.29 25.61
CA MET A 391 8.40 -2.90 25.10
C MET A 391 7.37 -3.11 26.19
N ALA A 392 6.10 -2.90 25.81
CA ALA A 392 4.95 -3.18 26.64
C ALA A 392 3.86 -3.84 25.79
N VAL A 393 3.06 -4.70 26.41
CA VAL A 393 1.88 -5.29 25.77
C VAL A 393 0.67 -5.00 26.64
N ALA A 394 -0.41 -4.59 26.00
CA ALA A 394 -1.72 -4.48 26.60
C ALA A 394 -2.71 -5.28 25.77
N TYR A 395 -3.63 -6.01 26.39
CA TYR A 395 -4.65 -6.75 25.66
C TYR A 395 -5.94 -6.88 26.46
N THR A 396 -7.05 -7.09 25.77
CA THR A 396 -8.37 -7.30 26.40
C THR A 396 -8.79 -8.76 26.34
N SER A 397 -9.78 -9.15 27.14
CA SER A 397 -10.48 -10.43 27.01
C SER A 397 -11.18 -10.58 25.65
N SER A 398 -11.74 -11.77 25.39
CA SER A 398 -12.47 -12.12 24.16
C SER A 398 -13.57 -11.14 23.78
N ASP A 399 -14.22 -10.48 24.75
CA ASP A 399 -15.39 -9.62 24.53
C ASP A 399 -15.06 -8.40 23.67
N HIS A 400 -13.82 -7.90 23.78
CA HIS A 400 -13.31 -6.80 22.97
C HIS A 400 -12.20 -7.25 22.01
N GLY A 401 -11.48 -8.32 22.36
CA GLY A 401 -10.46 -8.98 21.56
C GLY A 401 -9.45 -8.04 20.90
N LEU A 402 -8.63 -7.35 21.68
CA LEU A 402 -7.58 -6.45 21.19
C LEU A 402 -6.22 -6.79 21.80
N VAL A 403 -5.16 -6.81 21.01
CA VAL A 403 -3.75 -6.81 21.46
C VAL A 403 -3.09 -5.53 20.98
N ILE A 404 -2.39 -4.84 21.86
CA ILE A 404 -1.60 -3.63 21.61
C ILE A 404 -0.17 -3.92 22.02
N VAL A 405 0.76 -3.88 21.08
CA VAL A 405 2.21 -3.91 21.37
C VAL A 405 2.75 -2.51 21.19
N LEU A 406 3.50 -2.04 22.18
CA LEU A 406 4.11 -0.71 22.23
C LEU A 406 5.62 -0.86 22.31
N GLN A 407 6.36 -0.06 21.55
CA GLN A 407 7.82 -0.09 21.54
C GLN A 407 8.43 1.30 21.71
N GLY A 408 9.67 1.31 22.20
CA GLY A 408 10.45 2.53 22.40
C GLY A 408 9.72 3.48 23.34
N ALA A 409 9.66 4.76 22.96
CA ALA A 409 8.99 5.77 23.78
C ALA A 409 7.48 5.50 23.97
N ALA A 410 6.83 4.72 23.09
CA ALA A 410 5.42 4.37 23.27
C ALA A 410 5.18 3.45 24.49
N ALA A 411 6.18 2.64 24.87
CA ALA A 411 6.07 1.74 26.03
C ALA A 411 6.07 2.51 27.37
N THR A 412 6.55 3.75 27.42
CA THR A 412 6.43 4.59 28.62
C THR A 412 5.07 5.28 28.72
N GLN A 413 4.38 5.46 27.58
CA GLN A 413 3.05 6.06 27.44
C GLN A 413 1.92 5.01 27.37
N THR A 414 2.15 3.79 27.86
CA THR A 414 1.18 2.67 27.77
C THR A 414 -0.23 3.07 28.20
N VAL A 415 -0.37 3.70 29.37
CA VAL A 415 -1.69 4.05 29.91
C VAL A 415 -2.42 5.03 28.99
N ALA A 416 -1.76 6.09 28.52
CA ALA A 416 -2.37 7.08 27.63
C ALA A 416 -2.79 6.46 26.29
N ILE A 417 -1.95 5.59 25.71
CA ILE A 417 -2.26 4.91 24.44
C ILE A 417 -3.42 3.91 24.62
N VAL A 418 -3.41 3.14 25.71
CA VAL A 418 -4.49 2.20 26.03
C VAL A 418 -5.80 2.94 26.28
N GLN A 419 -5.76 4.10 26.93
CA GLN A 419 -6.94 4.94 27.14
C GLN A 419 -7.53 5.45 25.82
N GLN A 420 -6.69 5.90 24.88
CA GLN A 420 -7.17 6.31 23.55
C GLN A 420 -7.74 5.13 22.74
N ALA A 421 -7.10 3.95 22.84
CA ALA A 421 -7.64 2.74 22.22
C ALA A 421 -8.99 2.33 22.83
N ALA A 422 -9.16 2.47 24.15
CA ALA A 422 -10.41 2.18 24.85
C ALA A 422 -11.54 3.14 24.43
N VAL A 423 -11.25 4.44 24.31
CA VAL A 423 -12.19 5.44 23.79
C VAL A 423 -12.61 5.10 22.36
N TRP A 424 -11.67 4.71 21.50
CA TRP A 424 -12.00 4.27 20.15
C TRP A 424 -12.88 3.01 20.15
N LEU A 425 -12.54 2.00 20.98
CA LEU A 425 -13.32 0.77 21.10
C LEU A 425 -14.76 1.05 21.55
N SER A 426 -14.96 1.89 22.56
CA SER A 426 -16.31 2.21 23.06
C SER A 426 -17.17 2.93 22.03
N GLN A 427 -16.56 3.75 21.16
CA GLN A 427 -17.27 4.45 20.08
C GLN A 427 -17.63 3.56 18.89
N ASN A 428 -16.92 2.43 18.69
CA ASN A 428 -17.01 1.63 17.47
C ASN A 428 -17.54 0.20 17.67
N ASN A 429 -17.76 -0.24 18.92
CA ASN A 429 -18.37 -1.54 19.26
C ASN A 429 -19.87 -1.45 19.62
N HIS A 430 -20.57 -0.40 19.17
CA HIS A 430 -22.03 -0.25 19.29
C HIS A 430 -22.77 -0.59 18.00
#